data_AF-A0A973SH29-F1
#
_entry.id   AF-A0A973SH29-F1
#
_cell.length_a   1.000
_cell.length_b   1.000
_cell.length_c   1.000
_cell.angle_alpha   90.00
_cell.angle_beta   90.00
_cell.angle_gamma   90.00
#
_symmetry.space_group_name_H-M   'P 1'
#
loop_
_entity.id
_entity.type
_entity.pdbx_description
1 polymer ?
#
loop_
_entity_poly.entity_id
_entity_poly.type
_entity_poly.pdbx_seq_one_letter_code
_entity_poly.pdbx_strand_id
1 'polypeptide(L)'
;AAPAVRPNPAAPGGRIWIWSGGCTAAGTATSPALSAPIALSPDDPSGPGTLRPDLIGGAYPLTLHCGGTQTATIHVATAAGDGGAASDHLGIGDAALGSAVVLGGIAFGAVSLVRRRRAATSD
;
A
#
# COMPACT_ATOMS: atom_id res chain seq x y z
N ALA A 1 6.59 5.19 19.57
CA ALA A 1 6.99 4.88 18.18
C ALA A 1 5.84 5.26 17.24
N ALA A 2 6.07 5.33 15.93
CA ALA A 2 4.99 5.64 14.99
C ALA A 2 4.13 4.39 14.68
N PRO A 3 2.83 4.56 14.38
CA PRO A 3 1.98 3.45 13.96
C PRO A 3 2.42 2.88 12.62
N ALA A 4 2.25 1.57 12.45
CA ALA A 4 2.69 0.84 11.27
C ALA A 4 1.63 -0.16 10.78
N VAL A 5 1.66 -0.49 9.49
CA VAL A 5 0.76 -1.45 8.84
C VAL A 5 1.58 -2.48 8.08
N ARG A 6 1.22 -3.76 8.15
CA ARG A 6 1.86 -4.86 7.41
C ARG A 6 0.87 -5.91 6.92
N PRO A 7 0.97 -6.42 5.68
CA PRO A 7 1.84 -5.91 4.62
C PRO A 7 1.42 -4.51 4.19
N ASN A 8 2.37 -3.77 3.60
CA ASN A 8 2.15 -2.43 3.06
C ASN A 8 3.15 -2.22 1.90
N PRO A 9 2.72 -2.30 0.63
CA PRO A 9 1.34 -2.36 0.15
C PRO A 9 0.62 -3.70 0.40
N ALA A 10 -0.71 -3.67 0.42
CA ALA A 10 -1.59 -4.84 0.58
C ALA A 10 -2.66 -4.91 -0.51
N ALA A 11 -3.09 -6.11 -0.90
CA ALA A 11 -4.13 -6.29 -1.92
C ALA A 11 -5.53 -5.92 -1.38
N PRO A 12 -6.45 -5.43 -2.25
CA PRO A 12 -7.88 -5.33 -1.91
C PRO A 12 -8.42 -6.67 -1.40
N GLY A 13 -9.24 -6.65 -0.34
CA GLY A 13 -9.73 -7.87 0.31
C GLY A 13 -8.69 -8.60 1.19
N GLY A 14 -7.43 -8.18 1.17
CA GLY A 14 -6.34 -8.80 1.90
C GLY A 14 -6.39 -8.54 3.40
N ARG A 15 -5.75 -9.45 4.16
CA ARG A 15 -5.51 -9.26 5.60
C ARG A 15 -4.29 -8.38 5.83
N ILE A 16 -4.41 -7.48 6.78
CA ILE A 16 -3.33 -6.62 7.27
C ILE A 16 -3.22 -6.70 8.80
N TRP A 17 -2.10 -6.24 9.31
CA TRP A 17 -1.80 -6.10 10.73
C TRP A 17 -1.45 -4.66 11.01
N ILE A 18 -2.10 -4.07 12.00
CA ILE A 18 -1.88 -2.69 12.42
C ILE A 18 -1.18 -2.73 13.77
N TRP A 19 -0.08 -2.00 13.88
CA TRP A 19 0.62 -1.77 15.13
C TRP A 19 0.48 -0.30 15.54
N SER A 20 0.13 -0.06 16.79
CA SER A 20 -0.18 1.28 17.30
C SER A 20 1.03 2.17 17.58
N GLY A 21 2.26 1.64 17.47
CA GLY A 21 3.46 2.39 17.82
C GLY A 21 3.77 2.40 19.33
N GLY A 22 3.17 1.48 20.10
CA GLY A 22 3.33 1.39 21.55
C GLY A 22 2.30 2.20 22.32
N CYS A 23 1.06 2.28 21.83
CA CYS A 23 -0.03 2.85 22.61
C CYS A 23 -0.28 2.02 23.88
N THR A 24 -0.36 2.70 25.01
CA THR A 24 -0.58 2.10 26.33
C THR A 24 -2.00 2.30 26.84
N ALA A 25 -2.91 2.74 25.97
CA ALA A 25 -4.33 2.94 26.25
C ALA A 25 -5.16 2.17 25.23
N ALA A 26 -6.37 1.76 25.64
CA ALA A 26 -7.33 1.18 24.72
C ALA A 26 -7.64 2.16 23.59
N GLY A 27 -7.84 1.64 22.40
CA GLY A 27 -7.98 2.47 21.23
C GLY A 27 -8.69 1.84 20.05
N THR A 28 -8.87 2.63 19.01
CA THR A 28 -9.50 2.20 17.77
C THR A 28 -8.69 2.67 16.58
N ALA A 29 -8.48 1.78 15.62
CA ALA A 29 -7.89 2.10 14.33
C ALA A 29 -8.99 2.10 13.25
N THR A 30 -9.09 3.21 12.52
CA THR A 30 -10.13 3.43 11.51
C THR A 30 -9.52 3.90 10.19
N SER A 31 -10.07 3.42 9.08
CA SER A 31 -9.67 3.84 7.75
C SER A 31 -10.81 3.58 6.77
N PRO A 32 -10.99 4.41 5.72
CA PRO A 32 -11.91 4.09 4.63
C PRO A 32 -11.57 2.78 3.90
N ALA A 33 -10.31 2.33 4.01
CA ALA A 33 -9.85 1.08 3.43
C ALA A 33 -10.18 -0.16 4.27
N LEU A 34 -10.50 -0.01 5.56
CA LEU A 34 -10.82 -1.14 6.42
C LEU A 34 -12.27 -1.58 6.22
N SER A 35 -12.52 -2.89 6.27
CA SER A 35 -13.89 -3.43 6.28
C SER A 35 -14.61 -3.13 7.60
N ALA A 36 -13.87 -2.97 8.69
CA ALA A 36 -14.37 -2.57 10.00
C ALA A 36 -13.27 -1.88 10.83
N PRO A 37 -13.64 -1.03 11.80
CA PRO A 37 -12.71 -0.53 12.81
C PRO A 37 -12.03 -1.68 13.57
N ILE A 38 -10.75 -1.49 13.93
CA ILE A 38 -9.99 -2.46 14.72
C ILE A 38 -9.87 -1.92 16.14
N ALA A 39 -10.32 -2.70 17.12
CA ALA A 39 -10.08 -2.40 18.53
C ALA A 39 -8.65 -2.79 18.90
N LEU A 40 -7.98 -1.91 19.64
CA LEU A 40 -6.63 -2.11 20.16
C LEU A 40 -6.68 -2.07 21.68
N SER A 41 -5.92 -2.97 22.32
CA SER A 41 -5.83 -3.06 23.78
C SER A 41 -4.47 -2.53 24.23
N PRO A 42 -4.35 -1.95 25.44
CA PRO A 42 -3.03 -1.65 26.01
C PRO A 42 -2.13 -2.89 26.14
N ASP A 43 -2.72 -4.06 26.35
CA ASP A 43 -1.98 -5.33 26.50
C ASP A 43 -1.62 -5.98 25.15
N ASP A 44 -2.33 -5.61 24.09
CA ASP A 44 -2.04 -6.01 22.70
C ASP A 44 -2.08 -4.77 21.81
N PRO A 45 -0.96 -4.04 21.67
CA PRO A 45 -0.88 -2.79 20.92
C PRO A 45 -0.91 -3.02 19.40
N SER A 46 -1.37 -4.18 18.95
CA SER A 46 -1.50 -4.57 17.57
C SER A 46 -2.81 -5.31 17.29
N GLY A 47 -3.24 -5.37 16.04
CA GLY A 47 -4.45 -6.12 15.71
C GLY A 47 -4.60 -6.41 14.22
N PRO A 48 -5.26 -7.54 13.87
CA PRO A 48 -5.60 -7.86 12.49
C PRO A 48 -6.70 -6.94 11.95
N GLY A 49 -6.59 -6.62 10.68
CA GLY A 49 -7.63 -5.97 9.88
C GLY A 49 -7.80 -6.65 8.53
N THR A 50 -8.91 -6.34 7.88
CA THR A 50 -9.16 -6.76 6.50
C THR A 50 -9.45 -5.52 5.67
N LEU A 51 -8.80 -5.43 4.51
CA LEU A 51 -9.09 -4.38 3.55
C LEU A 51 -10.39 -4.68 2.83
N ARG A 52 -11.14 -3.64 2.51
CA ARG A 52 -12.32 -3.75 1.65
C ARG A 52 -11.92 -4.35 0.29
N PRO A 53 -12.75 -5.23 -0.30
CA PRO A 53 -12.47 -5.85 -1.60
C PRO A 53 -12.67 -4.89 -2.78
N ASP A 54 -13.48 -3.85 -2.61
CA ASP A 54 -13.83 -2.87 -3.63
C ASP A 54 -12.85 -1.67 -3.71
N LEU A 55 -11.70 -1.77 -3.06
CA LEU A 55 -10.71 -0.70 -3.06
C LEU A 55 -9.96 -0.62 -4.40
N ILE A 56 -9.75 0.62 -4.83
CA ILE A 56 -8.86 0.95 -5.93
C ILE A 56 -7.43 1.05 -5.37
N GLY A 57 -6.42 0.74 -6.16
CA GLY A 57 -5.03 0.93 -5.75
C GLY A 57 -4.75 2.39 -5.39
N GLY A 58 -4.13 2.64 -4.23
CA GLY A 58 -3.95 3.99 -3.71
C GLY A 58 -3.46 4.05 -2.28
N ALA A 59 -3.39 5.27 -1.74
CA ALA A 59 -3.00 5.53 -0.36
C ALA A 59 -4.22 5.98 0.44
N TYR A 60 -4.50 5.28 1.54
CA TYR A 60 -5.64 5.53 2.41
C TYR A 60 -5.16 5.93 3.80
N PRO A 61 -5.71 7.01 4.39
CA PRO A 61 -5.35 7.41 5.74
C PRO A 61 -5.85 6.38 6.74
N LEU A 62 -5.01 6.06 7.72
CA LEU A 62 -5.33 5.28 8.89
C LEU A 62 -5.24 6.18 10.11
N THR A 63 -6.34 6.32 10.83
CA THR A 63 -6.41 7.11 12.06
C THR A 63 -6.47 6.16 13.24
N LEU A 64 -5.55 6.34 14.19
CA LEU A 64 -5.53 5.60 15.45
C LEU A 64 -5.87 6.55 16.59
N HIS A 65 -6.87 6.18 17.37
CA HIS A 65 -7.25 6.86 18.60
C HIS A 65 -6.81 6.02 19.78
N CYS A 66 -5.74 6.40 20.48
CA CYS A 66 -5.26 5.70 21.67
C CYS A 66 -4.54 6.68 22.61
N GLY A 67 -5.28 7.31 23.53
CA GLY A 67 -4.80 8.41 24.39
C GLY A 67 -4.52 9.73 23.65
N GLY A 68 -4.57 9.71 22.33
CA GLY A 68 -4.44 10.82 21.39
C GLY A 68 -4.71 10.33 19.97
N THR A 69 -4.64 11.22 18.98
CA THR A 69 -4.85 10.86 17.56
C THR A 69 -3.51 10.74 16.84
N GLN A 70 -3.23 9.56 16.30
CA GLN A 70 -2.08 9.29 15.45
C GLN A 70 -2.54 8.90 14.05
N THR A 71 -1.70 9.17 13.05
CA THR A 71 -2.03 8.83 11.65
C THR A 71 -0.92 8.00 11.01
N ALA A 72 -1.34 7.06 10.17
CA ALA A 72 -0.50 6.25 9.30
C ALA A 72 -1.15 6.16 7.91
N THR A 73 -0.49 5.48 6.98
CA THR A 73 -1.00 5.29 5.61
C THR A 73 -1.02 3.81 5.26
N ILE A 74 -2.17 3.35 4.77
CA ILE A 74 -2.34 2.05 4.14
C ILE A 74 -2.16 2.25 2.64
N HIS A 75 -1.15 1.62 2.05
CA HIS A 75 -1.02 1.52 0.61
C HIS A 75 -1.73 0.26 0.14
N VAL A 76 -2.69 0.44 -0.76
CA VAL A 76 -3.43 -0.65 -1.40
C VAL A 76 -2.83 -0.85 -2.78
N ALA A 77 -2.39 -2.07 -3.07
CA ALA A 77 -1.92 -2.44 -4.40
C ALA A 77 -3.08 -2.31 -5.39
N THR A 78 -2.79 -1.87 -6.62
CA THR A 78 -3.76 -2.02 -7.70
C THR A 78 -4.07 -3.50 -7.83
N ALA A 79 -5.35 -3.87 -7.82
CA ALA A 79 -5.75 -5.22 -8.20
C ALA A 79 -5.16 -5.48 -9.59
N ALA A 80 -4.11 -6.30 -9.66
CA ALA A 80 -3.72 -6.90 -10.92
C ALA A 80 -4.94 -7.72 -11.32
N GLY A 81 -5.59 -7.34 -12.42
CA GLY A 81 -6.72 -8.10 -12.95
C GLY A 81 -6.33 -9.58 -13.01
N ASP A 82 -7.17 -10.42 -12.41
CA ASP A 82 -7.16 -11.89 -12.46
C ASP A 82 -5.81 -12.53 -12.82
N GLY A 83 -4.96 -12.74 -11.81
CA GLY A 83 -3.65 -13.35 -11.98
C GLY A 83 -3.01 -13.84 -10.68
N GLY A 84 -3.64 -14.83 -10.03
CA GLY A 84 -2.98 -15.87 -9.23
C GLY A 84 -2.11 -15.44 -8.05
N ALA A 85 -2.72 -15.23 -6.88
CA ALA A 85 -2.03 -15.33 -5.59
C ALA A 85 -2.31 -16.71 -4.95
N ALA A 86 -1.56 -17.71 -5.42
CA ALA A 86 -1.26 -18.92 -4.67
C ALA A 86 0.07 -19.47 -5.20
N SER A 87 1.18 -18.82 -4.84
CA SER A 87 2.51 -19.43 -4.98
C SER A 87 2.86 -20.15 -3.69
N ASP A 88 2.06 -21.16 -3.35
CA ASP A 88 2.50 -22.20 -2.43
C ASP A 88 3.19 -23.28 -3.27
N HIS A 89 4.48 -23.44 -3.01
CA HIS A 89 5.39 -24.40 -3.61
C HIS A 89 4.77 -25.81 -3.73
N LEU A 90 4.66 -26.34 -4.95
CA LEU A 90 4.91 -27.75 -5.33
C LEU A 90 4.46 -28.00 -6.78
N GLY A 91 5.39 -28.43 -7.63
CA GLY A 91 5.05 -29.03 -8.93
C GLY A 91 5.95 -28.62 -10.08
N ILE A 92 7.08 -29.33 -10.22
CA ILE A 92 7.90 -29.39 -11.44
C ILE A 92 7.00 -29.80 -12.63
N GLY A 93 6.96 -29.00 -13.70
CA GLY A 93 6.30 -29.40 -14.94
C GLY A 93 5.98 -28.25 -15.91
N ASP A 94 6.88 -28.04 -16.87
CA ASP A 94 6.57 -27.71 -18.27
C ASP A 94 5.82 -26.41 -18.67
N ALA A 95 6.62 -25.51 -19.23
CA ALA A 95 6.44 -24.78 -20.49
C ALA A 95 5.09 -24.14 -20.88
N ALA A 96 5.14 -22.82 -21.09
CA ALA A 96 4.81 -22.15 -22.36
C ALA A 96 5.04 -20.64 -22.18
N LEU A 97 5.99 -20.01 -22.90
CA LEU A 97 5.73 -19.31 -24.18
C LEU A 97 4.54 -18.32 -24.04
N GLY A 98 4.65 -17.01 -24.17
CA GLY A 98 5.68 -16.15 -24.72
C GLY A 98 5.08 -14.75 -24.98
N SER A 99 5.91 -13.86 -25.54
CA SER A 99 5.52 -12.70 -26.37
C SER A 99 4.86 -11.50 -25.65
N ALA A 100 5.59 -10.43 -25.32
CA ALA A 100 6.07 -9.35 -26.19
C ALA A 100 4.97 -8.37 -26.70
N VAL A 101 5.03 -7.14 -26.15
CA VAL A 101 4.83 -5.78 -26.74
C VAL A 101 3.60 -5.49 -27.62
N VAL A 102 2.94 -4.35 -27.37
CA VAL A 102 2.29 -3.35 -28.30
C VAL A 102 1.22 -2.58 -27.48
N LEU A 103 0.97 -1.26 -27.50
CA LEU A 103 1.60 0.03 -27.88
C LEU A 103 0.59 1.15 -27.47
N GLY A 104 1.07 2.35 -27.10
CA GLY A 104 0.33 3.64 -27.10
C GLY A 104 -0.40 3.99 -25.78
N GLY A 105 0.00 4.98 -24.98
CA GLY A 105 0.14 6.42 -25.26
C GLY A 105 -1.10 7.15 -24.67
N ILE A 106 -1.14 8.33 -24.07
CA ILE A 106 -0.28 9.51 -23.85
C ILE A 106 -1.02 10.25 -22.69
N ALA A 107 -0.40 10.70 -21.59
CA ALA A 107 -0.04 12.11 -21.37
C ALA A 107 0.26 12.35 -19.88
N PHE A 108 1.04 13.40 -19.62
CA PHE A 108 1.44 14.02 -18.35
C PHE A 108 2.82 13.65 -17.80
N GLY A 109 3.74 14.63 -17.94
CA GLY A 109 4.97 14.66 -17.14
C GLY A 109 6.18 15.38 -17.74
N ALA A 110 6.06 16.12 -18.85
CA ALA A 110 7.19 16.89 -19.40
C ALA A 110 7.17 18.34 -18.92
N VAL A 111 7.30 18.58 -17.61
CA VAL A 111 7.77 19.88 -17.08
C VAL A 111 8.65 19.61 -15.89
N SER A 112 9.97 19.46 -16.12
CA SER A 112 11.06 19.88 -15.24
C SER A 112 12.31 19.06 -15.51
N LEU A 113 13.03 19.34 -16.60
CA LEU A 113 14.46 19.05 -16.61
C LEU A 113 15.23 20.07 -17.46
N VAL A 114 15.82 21.00 -16.70
CA VAL A 114 17.21 21.43 -16.88
C VAL A 114 17.48 22.39 -18.04
N ARG A 115 17.14 23.63 -17.71
CA ARG A 115 17.87 24.89 -17.92
C ARG A 115 19.42 24.77 -17.81
N ARG A 116 20.08 24.03 -18.69
CA ARG A 116 21.54 24.07 -18.89
C ARG A 116 21.89 24.35 -20.36
N ARG A 117 21.62 25.57 -20.81
CA ARG A 117 22.39 26.18 -21.89
C ARG A 117 22.88 27.54 -21.41
N ARG A 118 23.99 27.50 -20.66
CA ARG A 118 24.88 28.65 -20.49
C ARG A 118 26.22 28.29 -21.13
N ALA A 119 26.65 29.17 -22.02
CA ALA A 119 28.03 29.47 -22.39
C ALA A 119 28.87 28.38 -23.08
N ALA A 120 28.98 28.50 -24.40
CA ALA A 120 30.25 28.37 -25.12
C ALA A 120 30.35 29.63 -26.01
N THR A 121 31.03 30.70 -25.60
CA THR A 121 32.43 31.06 -25.98
C THR A 121 32.64 30.87 -27.49
N SER A 122 32.52 31.90 -28.34
CA SER A 122 33.45 33.04 -28.53
C SER A 122 34.89 32.56 -28.75
N ASP A 123 35.23 32.29 -30.01
CA ASP A 123 36.40 32.84 -30.72
C ASP A 123 36.13 32.77 -32.23
#